data_AF-A0A7S3DXY6-F1
#
_entry.id   AF-A0A7S3DXY6-F1
#
_cell.length_a   1.000
_cell.length_b   1.000
_cell.length_c   1.000
_cell.angle_alpha   90.00
_cell.angle_beta   90.00
_cell.angle_gamma   90.00
#
_symmetry.space_group_name_H-M   'P 1'
#
loop_
_entity.id
_entity.type
_entity.pdbx_description
1 polymer ?
#
loop_
_entity_poly.entity_id
_entity_poly.type
_entity_poly.pdbx_seq_one_letter_code
_entity_poly.pdbx_strand_id
1 'polypeptide(L)'
;NRSGGQIIPTARRVTYSSFLTATPRLMEPIYSVEIQTPPDCMSAIYNVLTRRRGHVIQELAKPGTPIYIVRAQLPVMESFGFETDLRYHTQGQSFCLSVFDHWQVVPGDPLDKSIVLRPLEPAPVPHLAREFMVKTRRRKGMSEDVSISKFFDDPLLLELATQEAGLSIS
;
A
#
# COMPACT_ATOMS: atom_id res chain seq x y z
N ASN A 1 -11.20 -0.94 42.78
CA ASN A 1 -12.28 -0.64 41.81
C ASN A 1 -11.76 -0.77 40.40
N ARG A 2 -12.28 -1.73 39.61
CA ARG A 2 -11.95 -1.91 38.18
C ARG A 2 -12.82 -0.97 37.33
N SER A 3 -12.53 0.33 37.36
CA SER A 3 -13.36 1.32 36.66
C SER A 3 -13.03 1.37 35.16
N GLY A 4 -13.99 1.76 34.33
CA GLY A 4 -13.79 1.92 32.88
C GLY A 4 -12.64 2.88 32.54
N GLY A 5 -12.42 3.90 33.36
CA GLY A 5 -11.31 4.86 33.20
C GLY A 5 -9.92 4.25 33.34
N GLN A 6 -9.78 3.13 34.06
CA GLN A 6 -8.52 2.37 34.14
C GLN A 6 -8.42 1.29 33.06
N ILE A 7 -9.55 0.66 32.70
CA ILE A 7 -9.58 -0.46 31.75
C ILE A 7 -9.36 0.01 30.32
N ILE A 8 -10.08 1.04 29.86
CA ILE A 8 -10.07 1.49 28.46
C ILE A 8 -8.66 1.91 27.98
N PRO A 9 -7.93 2.81 28.67
CA PRO A 9 -6.60 3.20 28.21
C PRO A 9 -5.59 2.04 28.26
N THR A 10 -5.73 1.14 29.23
CA THR A 10 -4.88 -0.05 29.37
C THR A 10 -5.13 -1.04 28.23
N ALA A 11 -6.39 -1.34 27.93
CA ALA A 11 -6.77 -2.21 26.82
C ALA A 11 -6.25 -1.67 25.48
N ARG A 12 -6.39 -0.35 25.23
CA ARG A 12 -5.83 0.31 24.05
C ARG A 12 -4.31 0.14 23.96
N ARG A 13 -3.60 0.29 25.08
CA ARG A 13 -2.13 0.13 25.12
C ARG A 13 -1.75 -1.31 24.75
N VAL A 14 -2.44 -2.30 25.30
CA VAL A 14 -2.21 -3.73 24.99
C VAL A 14 -2.45 -4.04 23.52
N THR A 15 -3.48 -3.48 22.89
CA THR A 15 -3.71 -3.67 21.44
C THR A 15 -2.57 -3.11 20.60
N TYR A 16 -2.00 -1.96 20.96
CA TYR A 16 -0.82 -1.44 20.25
C TYR A 16 0.42 -2.29 20.48
N SER A 17 0.65 -2.73 21.73
CA SER A 17 1.75 -3.63 22.08
C SER A 17 1.70 -4.91 21.23
N SER A 18 0.56 -5.61 21.21
CA SER A 18 0.43 -6.88 20.49
C SER A 18 0.52 -6.72 18.98
N PHE A 19 0.01 -5.62 18.43
CA PHE A 19 0.13 -5.31 17.01
C PHE A 19 1.59 -5.08 16.59
N LEU A 20 2.38 -4.40 17.43
CA LEU A 20 3.78 -4.08 17.13
C LEU A 20 4.74 -5.26 17.34
N THR A 21 4.40 -6.23 18.19
CA THR A 21 5.20 -7.46 18.39
C THR A 21 4.89 -8.57 17.39
N ALA A 22 3.86 -8.40 16.57
CA ALA A 22 3.61 -9.27 15.43
C ALA A 22 4.45 -8.79 14.24
N THR A 23 3.88 -8.76 13.04
CA THR A 23 4.53 -8.25 11.83
C THR A 23 3.56 -7.31 11.07
N PRO A 24 3.34 -6.10 11.59
CA PRO A 24 2.31 -5.22 11.04
C PRO A 24 2.63 -4.76 9.62
N ARG A 25 1.62 -4.76 8.75
CA ARG A 25 1.71 -4.29 7.37
C ARG A 25 0.73 -3.14 7.12
N LEU A 26 1.04 -2.30 6.14
CA LEU A 26 0.12 -1.27 5.66
C LEU A 26 -0.80 -1.83 4.57
N MET A 27 -2.02 -1.31 4.49
CA MET A 27 -2.97 -1.62 3.42
C MET A 27 -3.17 -0.36 2.56
N GLU A 28 -3.16 -0.52 1.24
CA GLU A 28 -3.55 0.52 0.27
C GLU A 28 -4.86 0.14 -0.43
N PRO A 29 -5.69 1.12 -0.81
CA PRO A 29 -6.89 0.86 -1.56
C PRO A 29 -6.54 0.62 -3.04
N ILE A 30 -7.29 -0.29 -3.68
CA ILE A 30 -7.14 -0.66 -5.08
C ILE A 30 -8.44 -0.28 -5.83
N TYR A 31 -8.28 0.32 -7.00
CA TYR A 31 -9.37 0.51 -7.95
C TYR A 31 -9.47 -0.68 -8.90
N SER A 32 -10.70 -1.12 -9.16
CA SER A 32 -11.05 -1.86 -10.36
C SER A 32 -11.30 -0.86 -11.48
N VAL A 33 -10.53 -1.00 -12.56
CA VAL A 33 -10.53 -0.11 -13.71
C VAL A 33 -11.05 -0.87 -14.91
N GLU A 34 -12.12 -0.37 -15.53
CA GLU A 34 -12.62 -0.88 -16.80
C GLU A 34 -12.25 0.08 -17.92
N ILE A 35 -11.51 -0.40 -18.91
CA ILE A 35 -10.98 0.36 -20.03
C ILE A 35 -11.62 -0.13 -21.32
N GLN A 36 -12.19 0.77 -22.11
CA GLN A 36 -12.68 0.50 -23.45
C GLN A 36 -11.70 1.05 -24.47
N THR A 37 -11.27 0.22 -25.41
CA THR A 37 -10.19 0.55 -26.35
C THR A 37 -10.29 -0.20 -27.67
N PRO A 38 -9.86 0.39 -28.81
CA PRO A 38 -9.58 -0.40 -30.00
C PRO A 38 -8.34 -1.29 -29.81
N PRO A 39 -8.20 -2.37 -30.60
CA PRO A 39 -7.07 -3.32 -30.50
C PRO A 39 -5.71 -2.66 -30.73
N ASP A 40 -5.64 -1.66 -31.62
CA ASP A 40 -4.39 -0.98 -31.98
C ASP A 40 -3.76 -0.21 -30.81
N CYS A 41 -4.58 0.14 -29.81
CA CYS A 41 -4.15 0.87 -28.61
C CYS A 41 -3.82 -0.03 -27.41
N MET A 42 -3.97 -1.35 -27.52
CA MET A 42 -3.78 -2.29 -26.40
C MET A 42 -2.37 -2.21 -25.81
N SER A 43 -1.35 -2.16 -26.67
CA SER A 43 0.05 -2.05 -26.24
C SER A 43 0.33 -0.79 -25.43
N ALA A 44 -0.30 0.34 -25.79
CA ALA A 44 -0.20 1.59 -25.05
C ALA A 44 -0.81 1.46 -23.64
N ILE A 45 -1.96 0.79 -23.53
CA ILE A 45 -2.65 0.58 -22.25
C ILE A 45 -1.81 -0.25 -21.29
N TYR A 46 -1.26 -1.37 -21.77
CA TYR A 46 -0.34 -2.19 -20.98
C TYR A 46 0.84 -1.38 -20.45
N ASN A 47 1.47 -0.58 -21.31
CA ASN A 47 2.60 0.26 -20.92
C ASN A 47 2.22 1.29 -19.84
N VAL A 48 1.06 1.94 -19.96
CA VAL A 48 0.59 2.92 -18.97
C VAL A 48 0.25 2.24 -17.64
N LEU A 49 -0.41 1.08 -17.66
CA LEU A 49 -0.74 0.32 -16.46
C LEU A 49 0.51 -0.18 -15.73
N THR A 50 1.47 -0.80 -16.44
CA THR A 50 2.67 -1.38 -15.83
C THR A 50 3.53 -0.32 -15.13
N ARG A 51 3.62 0.89 -15.68
CA ARG A 51 4.34 2.02 -15.04
C ARG A 51 3.71 2.46 -13.71
N ARG A 52 2.44 2.13 -13.49
CA ARG A 52 1.63 2.54 -12.34
C ARG A 52 1.24 1.36 -11.44
N ARG A 53 2.02 0.27 -11.46
CA ARG A 53 1.76 -0.97 -10.70
C ARG A 53 0.37 -1.59 -10.99
N GLY A 54 -0.21 -1.28 -12.15
CA GLY A 54 -1.48 -1.84 -12.57
C GLY A 54 -1.34 -3.26 -13.11
N HIS A 55 -2.34 -4.09 -12.85
CA HIS A 55 -2.39 -5.48 -13.32
C HIS A 55 -3.68 -5.76 -14.07
N VAL A 56 -3.59 -6.29 -15.29
CA VAL A 56 -4.76 -6.68 -16.09
C VAL A 56 -5.29 -8.01 -15.57
N ILE A 57 -6.58 -8.03 -15.22
CA ILE A 57 -7.29 -9.23 -14.76
C ILE A 57 -7.90 -9.97 -15.93
N GLN A 58 -8.50 -9.23 -16.87
CA GLN A 58 -9.29 -9.82 -17.94
C GLN A 58 -9.33 -8.91 -19.17
N GLU A 59 -9.39 -9.53 -20.34
CA GLU A 59 -9.63 -8.87 -21.61
C GLU A 59 -10.79 -9.56 -22.34
N LEU A 60 -11.73 -8.77 -22.83
CA LEU A 60 -12.92 -9.26 -23.52
C LEU A 60 -13.17 -8.43 -24.77
N ALA A 61 -13.32 -9.07 -25.92
CA ALA A 61 -13.85 -8.40 -27.11
C ALA A 61 -15.35 -8.08 -26.88
N LYS A 62 -15.75 -6.83 -27.11
CA LYS A 62 -17.14 -6.42 -26.97
C LYS A 62 -17.94 -6.85 -28.21
N PRO A 63 -18.89 -7.79 -28.10
CA PRO A 63 -19.60 -8.33 -29.27
C PRO A 63 -20.30 -7.23 -30.07
N GLY A 64 -20.23 -7.33 -31.40
CA GLY A 64 -20.84 -6.37 -32.31
C GLY A 64 -20.10 -5.03 -32.44
N THR A 65 -18.91 -4.89 -31.85
CA THR A 65 -18.07 -3.68 -31.98
C THR A 65 -16.59 -4.05 -32.15
N PRO A 66 -15.75 -3.18 -32.76
CA PRO A 66 -14.31 -3.40 -32.85
C PRO A 66 -13.54 -3.02 -31.56
N ILE A 67 -14.22 -3.04 -30.40
CA ILE A 67 -13.69 -2.54 -29.12
C ILE A 67 -13.40 -3.72 -28.18
N TYR A 68 -12.30 -3.61 -27.43
CA TYR A 68 -11.96 -4.46 -26.29
C TYR A 68 -12.30 -3.77 -24.97
N ILE A 69 -12.77 -4.57 -24.02
CA ILE A 69 -12.96 -4.21 -22.62
C ILE A 69 -11.83 -4.87 -21.83
N VAL A 70 -10.96 -4.04 -21.25
CA VAL A 70 -9.86 -4.48 -20.39
C VAL A 70 -10.21 -4.14 -18.95
N ARG A 71 -10.21 -5.15 -18.09
CA ARG A 71 -10.40 -4.98 -16.64
C ARG A 71 -9.06 -5.12 -15.95
N ALA A 72 -8.71 -4.13 -15.15
CA ALA A 72 -7.44 -4.07 -14.44
C ALA A 72 -7.62 -3.62 -12.99
N GLN A 73 -6.65 -3.97 -12.15
CA GLN A 73 -6.49 -3.43 -10.81
C GLN A 73 -5.41 -2.35 -10.83
N LEU A 74 -5.64 -1.24 -10.13
CA LEU A 74 -4.73 -0.10 -10.05
C LEU A 74 -4.69 0.45 -8.62
N PRO A 75 -3.52 0.51 -7.96
CA PRO A 75 -3.43 1.17 -6.66
C PRO A 75 -3.85 2.64 -6.75
N VAL A 76 -4.67 3.11 -5.81
CA VAL A 76 -5.25 4.46 -5.86
C VAL A 76 -4.17 5.55 -5.84
N MET A 77 -3.08 5.32 -5.11
CA MET A 77 -1.94 6.26 -5.10
C MET A 77 -1.29 6.42 -6.48
N GLU A 78 -1.40 5.42 -7.34
CA GLU A 78 -0.86 5.42 -8.70
C GLU A 78 -1.91 5.81 -9.75
N SER A 79 -3.17 6.05 -9.36
CA SER A 79 -4.25 6.39 -10.30
C SER A 79 -4.30 7.86 -10.67
N PHE A 80 -3.61 8.73 -9.94
CA PHE A 80 -3.61 10.17 -10.22
C PHE A 80 -3.01 10.47 -11.59
N GLY A 81 -3.81 11.05 -12.48
CA GLY A 81 -3.44 11.33 -13.87
C GLY A 81 -3.53 10.13 -14.82
N PHE A 82 -3.97 8.96 -14.34
CA PHE A 82 -4.06 7.74 -15.17
C PHE A 82 -4.97 7.92 -16.38
N GLU A 83 -6.17 8.48 -16.21
CA GLU A 83 -7.11 8.73 -17.32
C GLU A 83 -6.50 9.66 -18.38
N THR A 84 -5.81 10.71 -17.94
CA THR A 84 -5.18 11.69 -18.83
C THR A 84 -4.06 11.04 -19.64
N ASP A 85 -3.18 10.27 -19.00
CA ASP A 85 -2.10 9.55 -19.67
C ASP A 85 -2.66 8.52 -20.67
N LEU A 86 -3.71 7.81 -20.28
CA LEU A 86 -4.38 6.83 -21.11
C LEU A 86 -4.89 7.48 -22.40
N ARG A 87 -5.57 8.62 -22.29
CA ARG A 87 -6.09 9.37 -23.44
C ARG A 87 -4.97 9.96 -24.29
N TYR A 88 -3.90 10.46 -23.68
CA TYR A 88 -2.75 11.00 -24.40
C TYR A 88 -2.08 9.92 -25.27
N HIS A 89 -1.78 8.76 -24.68
CA HIS A 89 -1.09 7.68 -25.37
C HIS A 89 -1.94 6.94 -26.40
N THR A 90 -3.26 7.08 -26.34
CA THR A 90 -4.21 6.47 -27.28
C THR A 90 -4.85 7.50 -28.22
N GLN A 91 -4.35 8.74 -28.25
CA GLN A 91 -4.90 9.83 -29.06
C GLN A 91 -6.41 10.05 -28.85
N GLY A 92 -6.87 9.82 -27.62
CA GLY A 92 -8.26 9.95 -27.20
C GLY A 92 -9.17 8.79 -27.59
N GLN A 93 -8.64 7.69 -28.14
CA GLN A 93 -9.43 6.54 -28.59
C GLN A 93 -9.86 5.61 -27.45
N SER A 94 -9.21 5.68 -26.29
CA SER A 94 -9.53 4.84 -25.14
C SER A 94 -10.13 5.65 -23.99
N PHE A 95 -11.04 5.02 -23.26
CA PHE A 95 -11.73 5.60 -22.11
C PHE A 95 -11.70 4.63 -20.94
N CYS A 96 -11.62 5.13 -19.71
CA CYS A 96 -11.63 4.29 -18.52
C CYS A 96 -12.58 4.79 -17.44
N LEU A 97 -13.13 3.86 -16.67
CA LEU A 97 -13.83 4.12 -15.41
C LEU A 97 -13.11 3.40 -14.29
N SER A 98 -13.00 4.04 -13.12
CA SER A 98 -12.35 3.48 -11.93
C SER A 98 -13.35 3.46 -10.77
N VAL A 99 -13.46 2.32 -10.09
CA VAL A 99 -14.31 2.13 -8.91
C VAL A 99 -13.49 1.47 -7.81
N PHE A 100 -13.73 1.87 -6.55
CA PHE A 100 -13.14 1.17 -5.40
C PHE A 100 -13.55 -0.30 -5.37
N ASP A 101 -12.56 -1.18 -5.20
CA ASP A 101 -12.77 -2.63 -5.19
C ASP A 101 -12.42 -3.22 -3.83
N HIS A 102 -11.14 -3.16 -3.42
CA HIS A 102 -10.67 -3.77 -2.18
C HIS A 102 -9.42 -3.09 -1.61
N TRP A 103 -8.94 -3.61 -0.48
CA TRP A 103 -7.68 -3.23 0.15
C TRP A 103 -6.63 -4.32 -0.06
N GLN A 104 -5.41 -3.91 -0.42
CA GLN A 104 -4.27 -4.80 -0.63
C GLN A 104 -3.11 -4.38 0.27
N VAL A 105 -2.26 -5.34 0.66
CA VAL A 105 -1.03 -5.07 1.40
C VAL A 105 -0.08 -4.23 0.55
N VAL A 106 0.40 -3.11 1.11
CA VAL A 106 1.46 -2.30 0.50
C VAL A 106 2.75 -3.11 0.47
N PRO A 107 3.44 -3.19 -0.67
CA PRO A 107 4.72 -3.88 -0.74
C PRO A 107 5.77 -3.29 0.21
N GLY A 108 6.52 -4.16 0.87
CA GLY A 108 7.59 -3.78 1.77
C GLY A 108 7.23 -3.81 3.26
N ASP A 109 8.19 -3.43 4.08
CA ASP A 109 8.06 -3.36 5.53
C ASP A 109 8.00 -1.92 6.03
N PRO A 110 6.92 -1.50 6.73
CA PRO A 110 6.85 -0.15 7.27
C PRO A 110 7.85 0.07 8.42
N LEU A 111 8.25 -0.98 9.15
CA LEU A 111 9.08 -0.88 10.35
C LEU A 111 10.58 -1.07 10.06
N ASP A 112 10.97 -1.45 8.84
CA ASP A 112 12.37 -1.59 8.48
C ASP A 112 13.10 -0.24 8.46
N LYS A 113 14.05 -0.09 9.40
CA LYS A 113 14.86 1.11 9.59
C LYS A 113 16.11 1.14 8.71
N SER A 114 16.48 0.02 8.10
CA SER A 114 17.63 -0.03 7.18
C SER A 114 17.36 0.73 5.89
N ILE A 115 16.08 0.90 5.55
CA ILE A 115 15.63 1.63 4.37
C ILE A 115 15.82 3.14 4.56
N VAL A 116 16.77 3.70 3.82
CA VAL A 116 17.01 5.14 3.75
C VAL A 116 16.18 5.75 2.62
N LEU A 117 15.21 6.60 2.98
CA LEU A 117 14.38 7.32 2.02
C LEU A 117 15.07 8.59 1.56
N ARG A 118 15.17 8.77 0.24
CA ARG A 118 15.79 9.96 -0.36
C ARG A 118 14.74 11.05 -0.57
N PRO A 119 15.02 12.31 -0.23
CA PRO A 119 14.12 13.42 -0.55
C PRO A 119 13.93 13.56 -2.06
N LEU A 120 12.72 13.94 -2.48
CA LEU A 120 12.34 14.26 -3.87
C LEU A 120 12.46 13.11 -4.89
N GLU A 121 12.86 11.91 -4.48
CA GLU A 121 12.87 10.70 -5.30
C GLU A 121 11.75 9.76 -4.82
N PRO A 122 10.96 9.16 -5.73
CA PRO A 122 10.00 8.13 -5.34
C PRO A 122 10.75 6.88 -4.86
N ALA A 123 10.26 6.21 -3.81
CA ALA A 123 10.88 4.99 -3.34
C ALA A 123 10.63 3.83 -4.32
N PRO A 124 11.56 2.88 -4.44
CA PRO A 124 11.31 1.67 -5.19
C PRO A 124 10.20 0.85 -4.52
N VAL A 125 9.52 0.01 -5.31
CA VAL A 125 8.36 -0.81 -4.87
C VAL A 125 8.55 -1.50 -3.51
N PRO A 126 9.65 -2.23 -3.22
CA PRO A 126 9.82 -2.90 -1.93
C PRO A 126 9.94 -1.95 -0.72
N HIS A 127 10.11 -0.64 -0.93
CA HIS A 127 10.29 0.34 0.14
C HIS A 127 9.05 1.23 0.34
N LEU A 128 7.97 1.02 -0.43
CA LEU A 128 6.77 1.87 -0.40
C LEU A 128 6.09 1.89 0.97
N ALA A 129 6.00 0.74 1.66
CA ALA A 129 5.41 0.69 2.99
C ALA A 129 6.13 1.62 3.99
N ARG A 130 7.47 1.63 3.96
CA ARG A 130 8.29 2.53 4.79
C ARG A 130 8.07 3.99 4.41
N GLU A 131 8.09 4.27 3.11
CA GLU A 131 7.85 5.62 2.59
C GLU A 131 6.50 6.19 3.01
N PHE A 132 5.42 5.43 2.80
CA PHE A 132 4.07 5.82 3.15
C PHE A 132 3.92 6.04 4.66
N MET A 133 4.51 5.16 5.48
CA MET A 133 4.51 5.30 6.93
C MET A 133 5.19 6.60 7.35
N VAL A 134 6.44 6.83 6.94
CA VAL A 134 7.24 7.98 7.34
C VAL A 134 6.58 9.29 6.89
N LYS A 135 6.17 9.39 5.62
CA LYS A 135 5.49 10.59 5.08
C LYS A 135 4.19 10.88 5.83
N THR A 136 3.38 9.86 6.10
CA THR A 136 2.13 10.03 6.85
C THR A 136 2.37 10.49 8.29
N ARG A 137 3.38 9.91 8.96
CA ARG A 137 3.74 10.28 10.33
C ARG A 137 4.28 11.70 10.43
N ARG A 138 5.18 12.10 9.53
CA ARG A 138 5.69 13.48 9.41
C ARG A 138 4.54 14.47 9.23
N ARG A 139 3.61 14.21 8.30
CA ARG A 139 2.42 15.05 8.07
C ARG A 139 1.54 15.19 9.32
N LYS A 140 1.49 14.17 10.17
CA LYS A 140 0.71 14.16 11.42
C LYS A 140 1.49 14.67 12.63
N GLY A 141 2.72 15.18 12.45
CA GLY A 141 3.55 15.68 13.55
C GLY A 141 4.08 14.58 14.48
N MET A 142 4.16 13.34 13.99
CA MET A 142 4.69 12.20 14.74
C MET A 142 6.15 11.92 14.38
N SER A 143 6.90 11.29 15.30
CA SER A 143 8.25 10.79 15.03
C SER A 143 8.24 9.82 13.86
N GLU A 144 9.29 9.83 13.04
CA GLU A 144 9.40 8.92 11.89
C GLU A 144 9.40 7.46 12.33
N ASP A 145 10.21 7.16 13.34
CA ASP A 145 10.28 5.84 13.92
C ASP A 145 9.16 5.57 14.91
N VAL A 146 8.66 4.34 14.83
CA VAL A 146 7.75 3.76 15.82
C VAL A 146 8.60 3.19 16.94
N SER A 147 8.42 3.73 18.15
CA SER A 147 9.15 3.28 19.34
C SER A 147 8.30 2.30 20.13
N ILE A 148 8.73 1.04 20.18
CA ILE A 148 8.08 -0.02 20.95
C ILE A 148 8.22 0.24 22.46
N SER A 149 9.30 0.90 22.89
CA SER A 149 9.55 1.26 24.30
C SER A 149 8.49 2.13 24.97
N LYS A 150 7.59 2.76 24.20
CA LYS A 150 6.45 3.48 24.77
C LYS A 150 5.40 2.53 25.37
N PHE A 151 5.42 1.26 24.97
CA PHE A 151 4.37 0.28 25.25
C PHE A 151 4.78 -0.83 26.21
N PHE A 152 6.08 -1.02 26.43
CA PHE A 152 6.65 -2.09 27.25
C PHE A 152 7.62 -1.48 28.27
N ASP A 153 7.70 -2.09 29.44
CA ASP A 153 8.68 -1.74 30.46
C ASP A 153 10.04 -2.39 30.13
N ASP A 154 11.14 -1.78 30.59
CA ASP A 154 12.51 -2.20 30.22
C ASP A 154 12.80 -3.70 30.45
N PRO A 155 12.37 -4.34 31.56
CA PRO A 155 12.59 -5.78 31.75
C PRO A 155 11.91 -6.64 30.68
N LEU A 156 10.69 -6.28 30.29
CA LEU A 156 9.91 -7.01 29.31
C LEU A 156 10.47 -6.84 27.88
N LEU A 157 11.02 -5.66 27.57
CA LEU A 157 11.75 -5.44 26.31
C LEU A 157 12.99 -6.34 26.21
N LEU A 158 13.73 -6.49 27.31
CA LEU A 158 14.92 -7.36 27.35
C LEU A 158 14.53 -8.82 27.11
N GLU A 159 13.46 -9.29 27.74
CA GLU A 159 12.93 -10.65 27.53
C GLU A 159 12.51 -10.88 26.07
N LEU A 160 11.77 -9.94 25.47
CA LEU A 160 11.37 -10.03 24.06
C LEU A 160 12.59 -10.08 23.12
N ALA A 161 13.60 -9.25 23.37
CA ALA A 161 14.83 -9.25 22.58
C ALA A 161 15.58 -10.59 22.69
N THR A 162 15.61 -11.19 23.88
CA THR A 162 16.21 -12.52 24.06
C THR A 162 15.42 -13.64 23.36
N GLN A 163 14.08 -13.55 23.31
CA GLN A 163 13.24 -14.51 22.60
C GLN A 163 13.42 -14.43 21.08
N GLU A 164 13.45 -13.21 20.52
CA GLU A 164 13.74 -13.01 19.08
C GLU A 164 15.13 -13.54 18.71
N ALA A 165 16.14 -13.29 19.54
CA ALA A 165 17.48 -13.83 19.33
C ALA A 165 17.49 -15.37 19.36
N GLY A 166 16.71 -16.01 20.26
CA GLY A 166 16.60 -17.47 20.33
C GLY A 166 15.90 -18.12 19.13
N LEU A 167 14.90 -17.46 18.55
CA LEU A 167 14.19 -17.92 17.34
C LEU A 167 15.02 -17.81 16.06
N SER A 168 16.08 -16.99 16.06
CA SER A 168 16.96 -16.81 14.89
C SER A 168 18.06 -17.88 14.73
N ILE A 169 18.21 -18.78 15.72
CA ILE A 169 19.29 -19.79 15.81
C ILE A 169 18.75 -21.22 15.59
N SER A 170 17.45 -21.37 15.29
CA SER A 170 16.78 -22.64 14.96
C SER A 170 16.28 -22.63 13.52
#